data_AF-A0A7C8EN88-F1
#
_entry.id   AF-A0A7C8EN88-F1
#
_cell.length_a   1.000
_cell.length_b   1.000
_cell.length_c   1.000
_cell.angle_alpha   90.00
_cell.angle_beta   90.00
_cell.angle_gamma   90.00
#
_symmetry.space_group_name_H-M   'P 1'
#
loop_
_entity.id
_entity.type
_entity.pdbx_description
1 polymer ?
#
loop_
_entity_poly.entity_id
_entity_poly.type
_entity_poly.pdbx_seq_one_letter_code
_entity_poly.pdbx_strand_id
1 'polypeptide(L)' 'MKFAFSSNAFLQCTLSETISILAGIGYEGIEIMADVPHAYPLYFTGEDIRQTRK' A
#
# COMPACT_ATOMS: atom_id res chain seq x y z
N MET A 1 -14.29 -12.05 9.25
CA MET A 1 -14.58 -11.10 8.15
C MET A 1 -13.27 -10.36 7.88
N LYS A 2 -12.75 -10.34 6.65
CA LYS A 2 -11.47 -9.66 6.37
C LYS A 2 -11.75 -8.21 5.98
N PHE A 3 -11.29 -7.27 6.78
CA PHE A 3 -11.41 -5.85 6.50
C PHE A 3 -10.17 -5.33 5.79
N ALA A 4 -10.37 -4.38 4.88
CA ALA A 4 -9.30 -3.66 4.21
C ALA A 4 -9.50 -2.15 4.37
N PHE A 5 -8.40 -1.41 4.29
CA PHE A 5 -8.41 0.05 4.31
C PHE A 5 -7.83 0.59 2.99
N SER A 6 -8.39 1.69 2.47
CA SER A 6 -7.90 2.29 1.23
C SER A 6 -6.64 3.12 1.45
N SER A 7 -5.62 2.87 0.64
CA SER A 7 -4.38 3.65 0.66
C SER A 7 -4.61 5.11 0.22
N ASN A 8 -5.74 5.43 -0.39
CA ASN A 8 -6.12 6.80 -0.75
C ASN A 8 -6.15 7.77 0.46
N ALA A 9 -6.35 7.29 1.68
CA ALA A 9 -6.28 8.15 2.87
C ALA A 9 -4.84 8.51 3.30
N PHE A 10 -3.82 7.89 2.69
CA PHE A 10 -2.41 7.99 3.07
C PHE A 10 -1.59 8.69 1.99
N LEU A 11 -2.04 9.87 1.54
CA LEU A 11 -1.38 10.60 0.44
C LEU A 11 0.04 11.08 0.76
N GLN A 12 0.45 11.05 2.02
CA GLN A 12 1.78 11.48 2.49
C GLN A 12 2.66 10.30 2.95
N CYS A 13 2.22 9.06 2.73
CA CYS A 13 2.97 7.86 3.06
C CYS A 13 3.17 7.05 1.78
N THR A 14 4.37 6.50 1.59
CA THR A 14 4.62 5.51 0.53
C THR A 14 3.77 4.26 0.75
N LEU A 15 3.61 3.44 -0.29
CA LEU A 15 2.86 2.17 -0.16
C LEU A 15 3.38 1.26 0.96
N SER A 16 4.70 1.14 1.10
CA SER A 16 5.32 0.31 2.14
C SER A 16 5.07 0.85 3.55
N GLU A 17 5.07 2.17 3.73
CA GLU A 17 4.72 2.81 5.01
C GLU A 17 3.24 2.59 5.34
N THR A 18 2.35 2.79 4.37
CA THR A 18 0.91 2.55 4.54
C THR A 18 0.62 1.11 4.95
N ILE A 19 1.24 0.13 4.30
CA ILE A 19 1.12 -1.30 4.68
C ILE A 19 1.60 -1.53 6.12
N SER A 20 2.75 -0.96 6.48
CA SER A 20 3.32 -1.11 7.83
C SER A 20 2.41 -0.49 8.91
N ILE A 21 1.82 0.67 8.64
CA ILE A 21 0.85 1.33 9.53
C ILE A 21 -0.39 0.44 9.69
N LEU A 22 -1.00 -0.01 8.58
CA LEU A 22 -2.22 -0.82 8.60
C LEU A 22 -2.01 -2.15 9.33
N ALA A 23 -0.88 -2.82 9.09
CA ALA A 23 -0.52 -4.04 9.81
C ALA A 23 -0.34 -3.77 11.32
N GLY A 24 0.29 -2.66 11.69
CA GLY A 24 0.49 -2.27 13.09
C GLY A 24 -0.80 -1.98 13.87
N ILE A 25 -1.87 -1.55 13.18
CA ILE A 25 -3.19 -1.31 13.78
C ILE A 25 -4.18 -2.48 13.61
N GLY A 26 -3.74 -3.59 13.00
CA GLY A 26 -4.51 -4.84 12.93
C GLY A 26 -5.38 -5.04 11.69
N TYR A 27 -5.18 -4.28 10.62
CA TYR A 27 -5.83 -4.56 9.33
C TYR A 27 -5.11 -5.70 8.60
N GLU A 28 -5.89 -6.65 8.08
CA GLU A 28 -5.38 -7.79 7.30
C GLU A 28 -5.37 -7.53 5.78
N GLY A 29 -5.93 -6.41 5.34
CA GLY A 29 -6.05 -6.06 3.93
C GLY A 29 -5.87 -4.58 3.65
N ILE A 30 -5.50 -4.28 2.40
CA ILE A 30 -5.34 -2.93 1.87
C ILE A 30 -5.91 -2.87 0.45
N GLU A 31 -6.61 -1.78 0.13
CA GLU A 31 -6.89 -1.40 -1.25
C GLU A 31 -5.80 -0.43 -1.71
N ILE A 32 -5.10 -0.78 -2.79
CA ILE A 32 -3.91 -0.04 -3.26
C ILE A 32 -4.31 0.94 -4.35
N MET A 33 -4.03 2.23 -4.13
CA MET A 33 -4.21 3.27 -5.13
C MET A 33 -3.09 3.20 -6.19
N ALA A 34 -3.47 3.27 -7.48
CA ALA A 34 -2.53 3.27 -8.61
C ALA A 34 -2.06 4.69 -8.98
N ASP A 35 -1.67 5.47 -7.98
CA ASP A 35 -1.23 6.87 -8.13
C ASP A 35 -0.12 7.20 -7.12
N VAL A 36 0.56 8.34 -7.26
CA VAL A 36 1.60 8.82 -6.35
C VAL A 36 0.98 9.12 -4.98
N PRO A 37 1.59 8.71 -3.85
CA PRO A 37 2.91 8.06 -3.67
C PRO A 37 2.88 6.52 -3.64
N HIS A 38 1.79 5.88 -4.08
CA HIS A 38 1.57 4.45 -4.01
C HIS A 38 2.01 3.73 -5.30
N ALA A 39 1.13 2.94 -5.92
CA ALA A 39 1.44 2.08 -7.05
C ALA A 39 1.29 2.79 -8.40
N TYR A 40 1.89 3.98 -8.55
CA TYR A 40 1.81 4.72 -9.81
C TYR A 40 2.52 3.96 -10.95
N PRO A 41 1.83 3.56 -12.03
CA PRO A 41 2.36 2.59 -13.00
C PRO A 41 3.67 2.98 -13.69
N LEU A 42 3.96 4.29 -13.85
CA LEU A 42 5.20 4.73 -14.51
C LEU A 42 6.44 4.55 -13.63
N TYR A 43 6.27 4.49 -12.30
CA TYR A 43 7.38 4.42 -11.34
C TYR A 43 7.41 3.11 -10.55
N PHE A 44 6.26 2.42 -10.47
CA PHE A 44 6.14 1.18 -9.71
C PHE A 44 6.69 -0.01 -10.51
N THR A 45 7.90 -0.43 -10.17
CA THR A 45 8.66 -1.43 -10.91
C THR A 45 8.33 -2.86 -10.49
N GLY A 46 8.85 -3.83 -11.24
CA GLY A 46 8.79 -5.24 -10.85
C GLY A 46 9.50 -5.56 -9.54
N GLU A 47 10.49 -4.76 -9.11
CA GLU A 47 11.12 -4.90 -7.80
C GLU A 47 10.19 -4.45 -6.68
N ASP A 48 9.49 -3.33 -6.87
CA ASP A 48 8.51 -2.82 -5.90
C ASP A 48 7.39 -3.85 -5.68
N ILE A 49 6.89 -4.48 -6.77
CA ILE A 49 5.90 -5.57 -6.67
C ILE A 49 6.43 -6.75 -5.84
N ARG A 50 7.70 -7.13 -6.02
CA ARG A 50 8.31 -8.21 -5.24
C ARG A 50 8.44 -7.86 -3.77
N GLN A 51 8.75 -6.61 -3.45
CA GLN A 51 8.87 -6.13 -2.08
C GLN A 51 7.51 -6.06 -1.39
N THR A 52 6.47 -5.57 -2.08
CA THR A 52 5.10 -5.47 -1.54
C THR A 52 4.44 -6.83 -1.25
N ARG A 53 4.86 -7.91 -1.92
CA ARG A 53 4.29 -9.26 -1.75
C ARG A 53 4.86 -10.06 -0.57
N LYS A 54 5.91 -9.57 0.08
CA LYS A 54 6.54 -10.23 1.24
C LYS A 54 5.75 -10.00 2.51
#